data_AF-A0A7W1DB00-F1
#
_entry.id   AF-A0A7W1DB00-F1
#
_cell.length_a   1.000
_cell.length_b   1.000
_cell.length_c   1.000
_cell.angle_alpha   90.00
_cell.angle_beta   90.00
_cell.angle_gamma   90.00
#
_symmetry.space_group_name_H-M   'P 1'
#
loop_
_entity.id
_entity.type
_entity.pdbx_description
1 polymer ?
#
loop_
_entity_poly.entity_id
_entity_poly.type
_entity_poly.pdbx_seq_one_letter_code
_entity_poly.pdbx_strand_id
1 'polypeptide(L)'
;MSKAESADLILKLYETRRESVMREARNWMSGFTPESAEDLMKTMLNEQASTYFRMVTSYWDMAASFVNYGAIDEEMFNDANGEHIFIFSKIEPFLEEIRQTTDNPNYLGNLEKLVMKMPNAKEMLAKRREMMKRWTEARKEAAATTQV
;
A
#
# COMPACT_ATOMS: atom_id res chain seq x y z
N MET A 1 19.89 -5.13 -16.50
CA MET A 1 18.60 -5.81 -16.77
C MET A 1 18.06 -5.32 -18.09
N SER A 2 17.63 -6.20 -18.98
CA SER A 2 16.89 -5.81 -20.18
C SER A 2 15.48 -5.36 -19.81
N LYS A 3 14.86 -4.54 -20.67
CA LYS A 3 13.45 -4.14 -20.49
C LYS A 3 12.51 -5.36 -20.53
N ALA A 4 12.85 -6.41 -21.28
CA ALA A 4 12.08 -7.65 -21.34
C ALA A 4 12.08 -8.41 -20.01
N GLU A 5 13.23 -8.52 -19.34
CA GLU A 5 13.31 -9.15 -18.01
C GLU A 5 12.55 -8.34 -16.95
N SER A 6 12.60 -7.01 -17.02
CA SER A 6 11.80 -6.16 -16.14
C SER A 6 10.30 -6.39 -16.33
N ALA A 7 9.85 -6.47 -17.59
CA ALA A 7 8.44 -6.76 -17.91
C ALA A 7 8.01 -8.14 -17.38
N ASP A 8 8.85 -9.17 -17.52
CA ASP A 8 8.58 -10.51 -16.99
C ASP A 8 8.44 -10.51 -15.45
N LEU A 9 9.33 -9.80 -14.74
CA LEU A 9 9.23 -9.64 -13.29
C LEU A 9 7.96 -8.88 -12.87
N ILE A 10 7.56 -7.85 -13.60
CA ILE A 10 6.31 -7.11 -13.35
C ILE A 10 5.10 -8.01 -13.56
N LEU A 11 5.10 -8.85 -14.59
CA LEU A 11 4.05 -9.83 -14.82
C LEU A 11 3.96 -10.84 -13.66
N LYS A 12 5.09 -11.36 -13.17
CA LYS A 12 5.12 -12.27 -12.00
C LYS A 12 4.60 -11.61 -10.72
N LEU A 13 4.92 -10.34 -10.49
CA LEU A 13 4.34 -9.55 -9.41
C LEU A 13 2.80 -9.48 -9.55
N TYR A 14 2.30 -9.17 -10.75
CA TYR A 14 0.87 -9.17 -11.03
C TYR A 14 0.23 -10.54 -10.78
N GLU A 15 0.87 -11.65 -11.15
CA GLU A 15 0.36 -12.99 -10.90
C GLU A 15 0.18 -13.29 -9.41
N THR A 16 1.16 -12.93 -8.58
CA THR A 16 1.07 -13.08 -7.11
C THR A 16 -0.12 -12.31 -6.54
N ARG A 17 -0.42 -11.11 -7.07
CA ARG A 17 -1.57 -10.30 -6.66
C ARG A 17 -2.94 -10.89 -7.04
N ARG A 18 -2.94 -11.95 -7.87
CA ARG A 18 -4.15 -12.68 -8.27
C ARG A 18 -4.43 -13.91 -7.42
N GLU A 19 -3.52 -14.31 -6.54
CA GLU A 19 -3.77 -15.37 -5.57
C GLU A 19 -5.01 -15.01 -4.73
N SER A 20 -5.84 -16.00 -4.42
CA SER A 20 -7.16 -15.82 -3.80
C SER A 20 -7.11 -15.04 -2.48
N VAL A 21 -6.27 -15.44 -1.55
CA VAL A 21 -6.12 -14.78 -0.24
C VAL A 21 -5.50 -13.40 -0.41
N MET A 22 -4.52 -13.25 -1.32
CA MET A 22 -3.97 -11.93 -1.64
C MET A 22 -5.03 -10.99 -2.23
N ARG A 23 -5.96 -11.47 -3.08
CA ARG A 23 -7.07 -10.67 -3.60
C ARG A 23 -8.00 -10.22 -2.48
N GLU A 24 -8.33 -11.11 -1.54
CA GLU A 24 -9.15 -10.78 -0.38
C GLU A 24 -8.46 -9.72 0.51
N ALA A 25 -7.17 -9.91 0.80
CA ALA A 25 -6.37 -8.97 1.56
C ALA A 25 -6.32 -7.57 0.91
N ARG A 26 -6.12 -7.52 -0.42
CA ARG A 26 -6.14 -6.26 -1.19
C ARG A 26 -7.52 -5.62 -1.19
N ASN A 27 -8.59 -6.40 -1.30
CA ASN A 27 -9.95 -5.89 -1.21
C ASN A 27 -10.23 -5.30 0.18
N TRP A 28 -9.86 -6.01 1.25
CA TRP A 28 -9.95 -5.51 2.62
C TRP A 28 -9.18 -4.20 2.80
N MET A 29 -7.93 -4.16 2.32
CA MET A 29 -7.08 -2.97 2.39
C MET A 29 -7.65 -1.76 1.62
N SER A 30 -8.45 -1.99 0.59
CA SER A 30 -9.12 -0.91 -0.15
C SER A 30 -10.15 -0.16 0.71
N GLY A 31 -10.85 -0.88 1.59
CA GLY A 31 -11.83 -0.33 2.54
C GLY A 31 -11.21 0.12 3.88
N PHE A 32 -9.99 -0.31 4.17
CA PHE A 32 -9.29 0.05 5.40
C PHE A 32 -8.88 1.53 5.40
N THR A 33 -9.41 2.34 6.32
CA THR A 33 -9.14 3.79 6.43
C THR A 33 -8.68 4.14 7.84
N PRO A 34 -7.40 3.96 8.18
CA PRO A 34 -6.89 4.34 9.51
C PRO A 34 -6.88 5.86 9.65
N GLU A 35 -7.29 6.34 10.83
CA GLU A 35 -7.28 7.77 11.17
C GLU A 35 -6.17 8.10 12.19
N SER A 36 -5.54 7.07 12.74
CA SER A 36 -4.47 7.19 13.74
C SER A 36 -3.47 6.02 13.65
N ALA A 37 -2.31 6.18 14.30
CA ALA A 37 -1.39 5.07 14.53
C ALA A 37 -2.02 3.99 15.44
N GLU A 38 -2.90 4.37 16.37
CA GLU A 38 -3.64 3.43 17.21
C GLU A 38 -4.52 2.49 16.38
N ASP A 39 -5.16 2.98 15.31
CA ASP A 39 -5.97 2.13 14.42
C ASP A 39 -5.11 1.10 13.67
N LEU A 40 -3.90 1.50 13.26
CA LEU A 40 -2.92 0.57 12.67
C LEU A 40 -2.46 -0.46 13.71
N MET A 41 -2.21 -0.05 14.95
CA MET A 41 -1.83 -0.98 16.03
C MET A 41 -2.96 -1.97 16.34
N LYS A 42 -4.21 -1.51 16.47
CA LYS A 42 -5.39 -2.38 16.64
C LYS A 42 -5.52 -3.38 15.48
N THR A 43 -5.25 -2.92 14.26
CA THR A 43 -5.23 -3.79 13.07
C THR A 43 -4.15 -4.87 13.18
N MET A 44 -2.94 -4.51 13.60
CA MET A 44 -1.83 -5.46 13.77
C MET A 44 -2.06 -6.48 14.89
N LEU A 45 -2.90 -6.15 15.88
CA LEU A 45 -3.26 -7.03 17.00
C LEU A 45 -4.46 -7.94 16.69
N ASN A 46 -5.31 -7.59 15.72
CA ASN A 46 -6.40 -8.45 15.27
C ASN A 46 -5.86 -9.53 14.32
N GLU A 47 -6.13 -10.81 14.58
CA GLU A 47 -5.57 -11.93 13.81
C GLU A 47 -5.78 -11.79 12.29
N GLN A 48 -7.04 -11.75 11.85
CA GLN A 48 -7.37 -11.72 10.42
C GLN A 48 -6.94 -10.41 9.75
N ALA A 49 -7.19 -9.27 10.39
CA ALA A 49 -6.83 -7.97 9.84
C ALA A 49 -5.31 -7.80 9.76
N SER A 50 -4.57 -8.31 10.74
CA SER A 50 -3.10 -8.34 10.75
C SER A 50 -2.55 -9.19 9.61
N THR A 51 -3.14 -10.36 9.35
CA THR A 51 -2.77 -11.20 8.19
C THR A 51 -2.93 -10.42 6.89
N TYR A 52 -4.12 -9.84 6.64
CA TYR A 52 -4.37 -9.09 5.40
C TYR A 52 -3.49 -7.85 5.28
N PHE A 53 -3.36 -7.09 6.36
CA PHE A 53 -2.53 -5.90 6.40
C PHE A 53 -1.07 -6.24 6.07
N ARG A 54 -0.49 -7.22 6.78
CA ARG A 54 0.91 -7.63 6.58
C ARG A 54 1.15 -8.24 5.22
N MET A 55 0.24 -9.07 4.70
CA MET A 55 0.36 -9.63 3.35
C MET A 55 0.52 -8.55 2.30
N VAL A 56 -0.33 -7.50 2.35
CA VAL A 56 -0.29 -6.43 1.35
C VAL A 56 0.93 -5.53 1.55
N THR A 57 1.25 -5.12 2.79
CA THR A 57 2.35 -4.19 3.04
C THR A 57 3.72 -4.83 2.81
N SER A 58 3.93 -6.08 3.25
CA SER A 58 5.18 -6.79 3.03
C SER A 58 5.39 -7.14 1.56
N TYR A 59 4.32 -7.46 0.83
CA TYR A 59 4.38 -7.67 -0.62
C TYR A 59 4.89 -6.42 -1.35
N TRP A 60 4.35 -5.24 -1.02
CA TRP A 60 4.77 -4.00 -1.67
C TRP A 60 6.16 -3.52 -1.24
N ASP A 61 6.56 -3.74 0.02
CA ASP A 61 7.93 -3.47 0.45
C ASP A 61 8.96 -4.36 -0.26
N MET A 62 8.65 -5.65 -0.42
CA MET A 62 9.46 -6.58 -1.20
C MET A 62 9.56 -6.14 -2.67
N ALA A 63 8.43 -5.84 -3.32
CA ALA A 63 8.42 -5.38 -4.71
C ALA A 63 9.24 -4.09 -4.88
N ALA A 64 9.12 -3.15 -3.94
CA ALA A 64 9.89 -1.92 -3.93
C ALA A 64 11.39 -2.17 -3.75
N SER A 65 11.79 -3.22 -3.02
CA SER A 65 13.19 -3.61 -2.90
C SER A 65 13.77 -3.99 -4.26
N PHE A 66 13.06 -4.78 -5.07
CA PHE A 66 13.52 -5.17 -6.41
C PHE A 66 13.75 -3.97 -7.32
N VAL A 67 12.89 -2.96 -7.23
CA VAL A 67 13.05 -1.69 -7.96
C VAL A 67 14.26 -0.91 -7.42
N ASN A 68 14.36 -0.75 -6.10
CA ASN A 68 15.45 0.01 -5.47
C ASN A 68 16.84 -0.58 -5.73
N TYR A 69 16.94 -1.90 -5.94
CA TYR A 69 18.17 -2.59 -6.31
C TYR A 69 18.38 -2.71 -7.83
N GLY A 70 17.49 -2.14 -8.65
CA GLY A 70 17.63 -2.11 -10.12
C GLY A 70 17.34 -3.44 -10.81
N ALA A 71 16.70 -4.39 -10.11
CA ALA A 71 16.24 -5.64 -10.71
C ALA A 71 15.01 -5.42 -11.60
N ILE A 72 14.17 -4.45 -11.25
CA ILE A 72 13.04 -4.00 -12.05
C ILE A 72 13.25 -2.53 -12.39
N ASP A 73 13.04 -2.19 -13.67
CA ASP A 73 13.03 -0.80 -14.14
C ASP A 73 11.99 0.06 -13.40
N GLU A 74 12.43 1.17 -12.81
CA GLU A 74 11.62 2.00 -11.91
C GLU A 74 10.45 2.69 -12.64
N GLU A 75 10.68 3.23 -13.83
CA GLU A 75 9.66 3.89 -14.65
C GLU A 75 8.58 2.88 -15.07
N MET A 76 8.99 1.75 -15.64
CA MET A 76 8.06 0.69 -16.05
C MET A 76 7.26 0.12 -14.87
N PHE A 77 7.88 -0.04 -13.70
CA PHE A 77 7.18 -0.50 -12.49
C PHE A 77 6.07 0.48 -12.07
N ASN A 78 6.38 1.78 -12.08
CA ASN A 78 5.45 2.83 -11.67
C ASN A 78 4.35 3.09 -12.71
N ASP A 79 4.61 2.87 -14.00
CA ASP A 79 3.58 2.94 -15.03
C ASP A 79 2.61 1.74 -14.94
N ALA A 80 3.13 0.55 -14.63
CA ALA A 80 2.33 -0.67 -14.52
C ALA A 80 1.56 -0.79 -13.20
N ASN A 81 2.00 -0.10 -12.13
CA ASN A 81 1.44 -0.22 -10.79
C ASN A 81 1.15 1.14 -10.17
N GLY A 82 -0.01 1.27 -9.50
CA GLY A 82 -0.32 2.47 -8.70
C GLY A 82 -0.80 2.17 -7.28
N GLU A 83 -0.94 0.88 -6.93
CA GLU A 83 -1.49 0.45 -5.65
C GLU A 83 -0.48 0.64 -4.52
N HIS A 84 0.83 0.45 -4.74
CA HIS A 84 1.86 0.69 -3.73
C HIS A 84 1.80 2.11 -3.15
N ILE A 85 1.56 3.10 -4.00
CA ILE A 85 1.39 4.50 -3.59
C ILE A 85 0.10 4.68 -2.77
N PHE A 86 -0.98 4.01 -3.16
CA PHE A 86 -2.25 4.05 -2.43
C PHE A 86 -2.11 3.42 -1.03
N ILE A 87 -1.47 2.25 -0.93
CA ILE A 87 -1.18 1.60 0.34
C ILE A 87 -0.30 2.48 1.22
N PHE A 88 0.80 2.98 0.66
CA PHE A 88 1.73 3.82 1.41
C PHE A 88 1.05 5.11 1.90
N SER A 89 0.15 5.71 1.11
CA SER A 89 -0.56 6.93 1.52
C SER A 89 -1.40 6.78 2.78
N LYS A 90 -1.89 5.58 3.08
CA LYS A 90 -2.65 5.26 4.31
C LYS A 90 -1.76 5.12 5.54
N ILE A 91 -0.48 4.78 5.35
CA ILE A 91 0.44 4.41 6.43
C ILE A 91 1.44 5.53 6.72
N GLU A 92 1.89 6.26 5.71
CA GLU A 92 2.91 7.31 5.80
C GLU A 92 2.70 8.31 6.95
N PRO A 93 1.49 8.83 7.22
CA PRO A 93 1.28 9.77 8.33
C PRO A 93 1.61 9.21 9.72
N PHE A 94 1.59 7.89 9.86
CA PHE A 94 1.71 7.15 11.13
C PHE A 94 2.96 6.28 11.16
N LEU A 95 3.76 6.29 10.08
CA LEU A 95 4.85 5.33 9.88
C LEU A 95 5.93 5.47 10.96
N GLU A 96 6.29 6.69 11.33
CA GLU A 96 7.28 6.96 12.36
C GLU A 96 6.84 6.43 13.72
N GLU A 97 5.60 6.72 14.12
CA GLU A 97 5.04 6.24 15.39
C GLU A 97 4.99 4.71 15.43
N ILE A 98 4.53 4.06 14.34
CA ILE A 98 4.52 2.60 14.23
C ILE A 98 5.92 2.00 14.37
N ARG A 99 6.93 2.59 13.73
CA ARG A 99 8.33 2.13 13.83
C ARG A 99 8.84 2.21 15.26
N GLN A 100 8.50 3.28 15.99
CA GLN A 100 8.87 3.47 17.39
C GLN A 100 8.14 2.46 18.30
N THR A 101 6.83 2.31 18.17
CA THR A 101 6.02 1.41 19.02
C THR A 101 6.37 -0.07 18.82
N THR A 102 6.76 -0.45 17.60
CA THR A 102 7.10 -1.85 17.26
C THR A 102 8.58 -2.19 17.35
N ASP A 103 9.42 -1.24 17.77
CA ASP A 103 10.90 -1.35 17.76
C ASP A 103 11.44 -1.88 16.41
N ASN A 104 10.89 -1.35 15.32
CA ASN A 104 11.24 -1.76 13.96
C ASN A 104 11.54 -0.52 13.10
N PRO A 105 12.73 0.07 13.21
CA PRO A 105 13.07 1.33 12.53
C PRO A 105 13.02 1.22 11.00
N ASN A 106 13.10 0.02 10.44
CA ASN A 106 13.15 -0.22 9.00
C ASN A 106 11.80 -0.68 8.42
N TYR A 107 10.72 -0.69 9.21
CA TYR A 107 9.41 -1.13 8.73
C TYR A 107 8.99 -0.32 7.48
N LEU A 108 8.72 -1.02 6.37
CA LEU A 108 8.37 -0.46 5.05
C LEU A 108 9.43 0.48 4.44
N GLY A 109 10.71 0.32 4.79
CA GLY A 109 11.77 1.20 4.32
C GLY A 109 11.99 1.20 2.80
N ASN A 110 11.79 0.07 2.10
CA ASN A 110 11.93 0.03 0.65
C ASN A 110 10.76 0.71 -0.05
N LEU A 111 9.54 0.47 0.45
CA LEU A 111 8.34 1.10 -0.06
C LEU A 111 8.38 2.61 0.13
N GLU A 112 8.76 3.08 1.33
CA GLU A 112 8.99 4.50 1.60
C GLU A 112 10.02 5.08 0.64
N LYS A 113 11.20 4.46 0.53
CA LYS A 113 12.27 4.93 -0.35
C LYS A 113 11.80 5.06 -1.80
N LEU A 114 11.07 4.07 -2.32
CA LEU A 114 10.58 4.09 -3.69
C LEU A 114 9.54 5.19 -3.91
N VAL A 115 8.53 5.28 -3.02
CA VAL A 115 7.45 6.25 -3.18
C VAL A 115 7.95 7.68 -2.98
N MET A 116 8.88 7.90 -2.03
CA MET A 116 9.42 9.23 -1.72
C MET A 116 10.41 9.75 -2.78
N LYS A 117 10.92 8.90 -3.68
CA LYS A 117 11.67 9.34 -4.87
C LYS A 117 10.79 10.03 -5.91
N MET A 118 9.47 9.79 -5.90
CA MET A 118 8.58 10.34 -6.91
C MET A 118 8.52 11.88 -6.81
N PRO A 119 8.41 12.59 -7.95
CA PRO A 119 8.19 14.03 -7.94
C PRO A 119 6.96 14.40 -7.11
N ASN A 120 7.11 15.36 -6.21
CA ASN A 120 6.04 15.85 -5.33
C ASN A 120 5.38 14.75 -4.47
N ALA A 121 6.13 13.71 -4.06
CA ALA A 121 5.59 12.56 -3.35
C ALA A 121 4.66 12.92 -2.18
N LYS A 122 5.06 13.85 -1.30
CA LYS A 122 4.25 14.28 -0.15
C LYS A 122 2.89 14.86 -0.57
N GLU A 123 2.86 15.72 -1.59
CA GLU A 123 1.64 16.31 -2.11
C GLU A 123 0.74 15.23 -2.77
N MET A 124 1.34 14.33 -3.54
CA MET A 124 0.64 13.20 -4.14
C MET A 124 0.00 12.30 -3.07
N LEU A 125 0.71 11.96 -1.99
CA LEU A 125 0.20 11.15 -0.89
C LEU A 125 -0.95 11.86 -0.15
N ALA A 126 -0.82 13.16 0.10
CA ALA A 126 -1.89 13.96 0.69
C ALA A 126 -3.14 13.98 -0.19
N LYS A 127 -3.00 14.22 -1.51
CA LYS A 127 -4.12 14.18 -2.47
C LYS A 127 -4.81 12.83 -2.50
N ARG A 128 -4.05 11.72 -2.42
CA ARG A 128 -4.63 10.37 -2.35
C ARG A 128 -5.42 10.14 -1.08
N ARG A 129 -4.95 10.64 0.08
CA ARG A 129 -5.71 10.59 1.34
C ARG A 129 -7.03 11.35 1.25
N GLU A 130 -7.02 12.56 0.71
CA GLU A 130 -8.25 13.34 0.54
C GLU A 130 -9.25 12.67 -0.41
N MET A 131 -8.75 12.09 -1.52
CA MET A 131 -9.59 11.29 -2.42
C MET A 131 -10.20 10.07 -1.70
N MET A 132 -9.43 9.36 -0.87
CA MET A 132 -9.94 8.22 -0.09
C MET A 132 -11.03 8.62 0.90
N LYS A 133 -10.87 9.74 1.61
CA LYS A 133 -11.89 10.26 2.52
C LYS A 133 -13.20 10.51 1.77
N ARG A 134 -13.14 11.23 0.64
CA ARG A 134 -14.30 11.48 -0.22
C ARG A 134 -14.99 10.20 -0.70
N TRP A 135 -14.23 9.19 -1.12
CA TRP A 135 -14.81 7.91 -1.55
C TRP A 135 -15.47 7.15 -0.40
N THR A 136 -14.90 7.26 0.80
CA THR A 136 -15.45 6.63 1.99
C THR A 136 -16.76 7.30 2.41
N GLU A 137 -16.81 8.63 2.39
CA GLU A 137 -18.03 9.42 2.62
C GLU A 137 -19.11 9.08 1.59
N ALA A 138 -18.79 9.13 0.29
CA ALA A 138 -19.75 8.79 -0.77
C ALA A 138 -20.29 7.35 -0.66
N ARG A 139 -19.46 6.39 -0.24
CA ARG A 139 -19.91 5.01 0.02
C ARG A 139 -20.86 4.93 1.22
N LYS A 140 -20.58 5.67 2.30
CA LYS A 140 -21.47 5.75 3.47
C LYS A 140 -22.83 6.35 3.08
N GLU A 141 -22.82 7.43 2.30
CA GLU A 141 -24.04 8.08 1.78
C GLU A 141 -24.86 7.14 0.90
N ALA A 142 -24.23 6.47 -0.07
CA ALA A 142 -24.91 5.52 -0.95
C ALA A 142 -25.52 4.32 -0.18
N ALA A 143 -24.82 3.82 0.84
CA ALA A 143 -25.32 2.76 1.70
C ALA A 143 -26.53 3.21 2.55
N ALA A 144 -26.54 4.47 3.00
CA ALA A 144 -27.66 5.04 3.74
C ALA A 144 -28.90 5.25 2.85
N THR A 145 -28.73 5.65 1.58
CA THR A 145 -29.85 5.83 0.63
C THR A 145 -30.44 4.50 0.16
N THR A 146 -29.67 3.41 0.16
CA THR A 146 -30.15 2.07 -0.24
C THR A 146 -30.97 1.38 0.86
N GLN A 147 -30.95 1.91 2.09
CA GLN A 147 -31.70 1.39 3.25
C GLN A 147 -33.06 2.10 3.47
N VAL A 148 -33.49 2.95 2.53
CA VAL A 148 -34.79 3.64 2.52
C VAL A 148 -35.63 3.12 1.35
#